data_AF-A0A8C0CP12-F1
#
_entry.id   AF-A0A8C0CP12-F1
#
_cell.length_a   1.000
_cell.length_b   1.000
_cell.length_c   1.000
_cell.angle_alpha   90.00
_cell.angle_beta   90.00
_cell.angle_gamma   90.00
#
_symmetry.space_group_name_H-M   'P 1'
#
loop_
_entity.id
_entity.type
_entity.pdbx_description
1 polymer ?
#
loop_
_entity_poly.entity_id
_entity_poly.type
_entity_poly.pdbx_seq_one_letter_code
_entity_poly.pdbx_strand_id
1 'polypeptide(L)'
;VAVYAGLNSETEFLPLLSVSFILENSVVAAGHDCCPTLLNYDDRGCLTFVSKLDIPKQSIQHNMSAMEHFCNMDKRATTENRNTALGMLHQSSITQVSIHEVDKQDCRKFCITGIDGAMTIWDFKILEFSIQGLRIMGS
;
A
#
# COMPACT_ATOMS: atom_id res chain seq x y z
N VAL A 1 4.95 -16.64 -11.78
CA VAL A 1 6.29 -16.06 -11.94
C VAL A 1 6.48 -15.06 -10.81
N ALA A 2 7.28 -15.39 -9.80
CA ALA A 2 7.73 -14.36 -8.86
C ALA A 2 8.60 -13.42 -9.68
N VAL A 3 8.17 -12.16 -9.83
CA VAL A 3 9.02 -11.14 -10.41
C VAL A 3 10.07 -10.85 -9.33
N TYR A 4 11.18 -11.58 -9.35
CA TYR A 4 12.42 -11.05 -8.82
C TYR A 4 12.74 -9.87 -9.74
N ALA A 5 12.20 -8.68 -9.43
CA ALA A 5 12.70 -7.47 -10.03
C ALA A 5 14.20 -7.53 -9.76
N GLY A 6 15.01 -7.64 -10.81
CA GLY A 6 16.46 -7.72 -10.74
C GLY A 6 16.98 -6.39 -10.21
N LEU A 7 16.83 -6.22 -8.91
CA LEU A 7 17.23 -5.06 -8.15
C LEU A 7 18.61 -5.40 -7.62
N ASN A 8 19.61 -4.62 -8.06
CA ASN A 8 20.99 -4.74 -7.61
C ASN A 8 21.07 -4.77 -6.07
N SER A 9 22.17 -5.28 -5.53
CA SER A 9 22.45 -5.52 -4.10
C SER A 9 22.37 -4.31 -3.15
N GLU A 10 21.82 -3.18 -3.57
CA GLU A 10 21.70 -1.92 -2.82
C GLU A 10 20.31 -1.27 -2.97
N THR A 11 19.22 -2.03 -2.88
CA THR A 11 17.89 -1.40 -2.74
C THR A 11 17.50 -1.22 -1.28
N GLU A 12 16.96 -0.06 -0.93
CA GLU A 12 16.44 0.25 0.41
C GLU A 12 15.21 -0.60 0.82
N PHE A 13 14.68 -1.44 -0.09
CA PHE A 13 13.50 -2.26 0.14
C PHE A 13 13.84 -3.65 0.64
N LEU A 14 13.02 -4.18 1.56
CA LEU A 14 12.97 -5.63 1.76
C LEU A 14 12.41 -6.32 0.51
N PRO A 15 12.61 -7.65 0.35
CA PRO A 15 12.21 -8.33 -0.86
C PRO A 15 10.73 -8.13 -1.20
N LEU A 16 10.50 -7.76 -2.45
CA LEU A 16 9.17 -7.60 -3.04
C LEU A 16 8.65 -8.98 -3.47
N LEU A 17 7.36 -9.25 -3.20
CA LEU A 17 6.72 -10.53 -3.49
C LEU A 17 5.73 -10.43 -4.65
N SER A 18 5.15 -9.25 -4.88
CA SER A 18 4.18 -9.02 -5.94
C SER A 18 4.32 -7.61 -6.51
N VAL A 19 4.08 -7.50 -7.82
CA VAL A 19 4.08 -6.25 -8.57
C VAL A 19 2.91 -6.24 -9.56
N SER A 20 2.32 -5.07 -9.78
CA SER A 20 1.28 -4.86 -10.80
C SER A 20 1.49 -3.50 -11.48
N PHE A 21 1.37 -3.48 -12.80
CA PHE A 21 1.32 -2.23 -13.56
C PHE A 21 0.00 -1.53 -13.30
N ILE A 22 0.05 -0.24 -13.02
CA ILE A 22 -1.13 0.60 -12.79
C ILE A 22 -1.35 1.59 -13.94
N LEU A 23 -0.26 1.96 -14.61
CA LEU A 23 -0.18 2.76 -15.83
C LEU A 23 0.97 2.18 -16.67
N GLU A 24 1.19 2.76 -17.85
CA GLU A 24 2.29 2.34 -18.72
C GLU A 24 3.64 2.41 -18.02
N ASN A 25 3.99 3.51 -17.34
CA ASN A 25 5.30 3.67 -16.70
C ASN A 25 5.27 3.43 -15.17
N SER A 26 4.12 3.15 -14.57
CA SER A 26 3.97 3.13 -13.12
C SER A 26 3.52 1.76 -12.61
N VAL A 27 4.15 1.29 -11.53
CA VAL A 27 3.85 0.00 -10.90
C VAL A 27 3.64 0.14 -9.40
N VAL A 28 2.73 -0.65 -8.85
CA VAL A 28 2.64 -0.89 -7.41
C VAL A 28 3.33 -2.20 -7.09
N ALA A 29 4.26 -2.15 -6.15
CA ALA A 29 4.96 -3.32 -5.62
C ALA A 29 4.72 -3.46 -4.11
N ALA A 30 4.71 -4.69 -3.62
CA ALA A 30 4.57 -4.98 -2.20
C ALA A 30 5.28 -6.30 -1.84
N GLY A 31 5.60 -6.47 -0.55
CA GLY A 31 6.32 -7.64 -0.05
C GLY A 31 6.53 -7.60 1.46
N HIS A 32 7.76 -7.85 1.89
CA HIS A 32 8.12 -7.97 3.30
C HIS A 32 8.09 -6.65 4.08
N ASP A 33 8.10 -5.50 3.39
CA ASP A 33 7.90 -4.19 4.04
C ASP A 33 6.48 -3.98 4.59
N CYS A 34 5.55 -4.90 4.31
CA CYS A 34 4.14 -4.85 4.74
C CYS A 34 3.41 -3.57 4.29
N CYS A 35 3.95 -2.89 3.27
CA CYS A 35 3.47 -1.60 2.76
C CYS A 35 3.52 -1.57 1.23
N PRO A 36 2.42 -1.21 0.55
CA PRO A 36 2.44 -0.99 -0.89
C PRO A 36 3.28 0.24 -1.24
N THR A 37 4.15 0.08 -2.24
CA THR A 37 5.06 1.12 -2.73
C THR A 37 4.79 1.38 -4.21
N LEU A 38 4.66 2.66 -4.56
CA LEU A 38 4.58 3.12 -5.94
C LEU A 38 5.99 3.37 -6.48
N LEU A 39 6.27 2.77 -7.63
CA LEU A 39 7.50 2.94 -8.39
C LEU A 39 7.16 3.41 -9.80
N ASN A 40 8.06 4.20 -10.38
CA ASN A 40 8.01 4.58 -11.78
C ASN A 40 9.22 3.94 -12.48
N TYR A 41 9.08 3.54 -13.74
CA TYR A 41 10.21 3.08 -14.53
C TYR A 41 10.40 3.94 -15.77
N ASP A 42 11.67 4.19 -16.13
CA ASP A 42 12.01 4.96 -17.32
C ASP A 42 12.22 4.06 -18.55
N ASP A 43 12.37 4.68 -19.74
CA ASP A 43 12.62 3.97 -21.00
C ASP A 43 13.93 3.15 -21.00
N ARG A 44 14.81 3.38 -20.01
CA ARG A 44 16.05 2.61 -19.83
C ARG A 44 15.83 1.38 -18.93
N GLY A 45 14.62 1.17 -18.44
CA GLY A 45 14.26 0.08 -17.52
C GLY A 45 14.67 0.33 -16.08
N CYS A 46 15.02 1.56 -15.70
CA CYS A 46 15.40 1.90 -14.34
C CYS A 46 14.15 2.20 -13.49
N LEU A 47 13.98 1.45 -12.40
CA LEU A 47 12.93 1.71 -11.40
C LEU A 47 13.36 2.84 -10.45
N THR A 48 12.44 3.75 -10.18
CA THR A 48 12.60 4.89 -9.27
C THR A 48 11.48 4.86 -8.23
N PHE A 49 11.83 5.10 -6.97
CA PHE A 49 10.87 5.20 -5.89
C PHE A 49 10.05 6.50 -6.00
N VAL A 50 8.72 6.39 -5.87
CA VAL A 50 7.83 7.54 -5.86
C VAL A 50 7.30 7.79 -4.45
N SER A 51 6.57 6.82 -3.88
CA SER A 51 5.97 6.95 -2.55
C SER A 51 5.58 5.60 -1.96
N LYS A 52 5.58 5.51 -0.63
CA LYS A 52 4.77 4.52 0.09
C LYS A 52 3.31 4.97 0.06
N LEU A 53 2.38 4.02 -0.09
CA LEU A 53 0.95 4.34 -0.22
C LEU A 53 0.18 4.16 1.11
N ASP A 54 0.76 3.43 2.05
CA ASP A 54 0.24 3.32 3.42
C ASP A 54 0.83 4.42 4.31
N ILE A 55 0.33 5.64 4.14
CA ILE A 55 0.66 6.76 5.01
C ILE A 55 -0.42 6.81 6.10
N PRO A 56 -0.05 6.68 7.39
CA PRO A 56 -0.99 6.89 8.46
C PRO A 56 -1.65 8.25 8.27
N LYS A 57 -2.98 8.29 8.17
CA LYS A 57 -3.69 9.56 8.23
C LYS A 57 -3.20 10.25 9.49
N GLN A 58 -2.51 11.40 9.35
CA GLN A 58 -2.35 12.30 10.50
C GLN A 58 -3.76 12.46 11.03
N SER A 59 -3.98 12.05 12.27
CA SER A 59 -5.27 12.26 12.89
C SER A 59 -5.46 13.77 12.95
N ILE A 60 -6.12 14.33 11.93
CA ILE A 60 -6.98 15.48 12.16
C ILE A 60 -7.78 15.05 13.37
N GLN A 61 -7.76 15.86 14.42
CA GLN A 61 -8.48 15.65 15.66
C GLN A 61 -9.99 15.69 15.37
N HIS A 62 -10.45 14.76 14.55
CA HIS A 62 -11.82 14.54 14.16
C HIS A 62 -12.41 13.80 15.34
N ASN A 63 -13.45 14.37 15.94
CA ASN A 63 -14.18 13.73 17.02
C ASN A 63 -14.52 12.30 16.58
N MET A 64 -13.85 11.30 17.17
CA MET A 64 -14.19 9.89 16.98
C MET A 64 -15.67 9.76 17.31
N SER A 65 -16.45 9.20 16.39
CA SER A 65 -17.87 9.03 16.66
C SER A 65 -18.05 8.07 17.83
N ALA A 66 -19.17 8.20 18.56
CA ALA A 66 -19.48 7.24 19.64
C ALA A 66 -19.45 5.79 19.13
N MET A 67 -19.94 5.53 17.91
CA MET A 67 -19.91 4.21 17.27
C MET A 67 -18.47 3.70 17.04
N GLU A 68 -17.59 4.57 16.55
CA GLU A 68 -16.18 4.24 16.35
C GLU A 68 -15.47 3.93 17.67
N HIS A 69 -15.83 4.66 18.73
CA HIS A 69 -15.34 4.40 20.08
C HIS A 69 -15.79 3.03 20.61
N PHE A 70 -17.08 2.68 20.46
CA PHE A 70 -17.58 1.37 20.88
C PHE A 70 -16.95 0.23 20.07
N CYS A 71 -16.82 0.36 18.75
CA CYS A 71 -16.13 -0.62 17.91
C CYS A 71 -14.65 -0.80 18.30
N ASN A 72 -13.96 0.29 18.61
CA ASN A 72 -12.56 0.23 19.02
C ASN A 72 -12.39 -0.41 20.41
N MET A 73 -13.34 -0.20 21.34
CA MET A 73 -13.34 -0.90 22.62
C MET A 73 -13.61 -2.40 22.47
N ASP A 74 -14.59 -2.78 21.64
CA ASP A 74 -14.94 -4.19 21.40
C ASP A 74 -13.77 -4.96 20.76
N LYS A 75 -13.07 -4.32 19.81
CA LYS A 75 -11.84 -4.86 19.20
C LYS A 75 -10.68 -5.04 20.19
N ARG A 76 -10.68 -4.31 21.32
CA ARG A 76 -9.58 -4.26 22.31
C ARG A 76 -9.79 -5.18 23.51
N ALA A 77 -10.65 -6.20 23.41
CA ALA A 77 -10.91 -7.16 24.50
C ALA A 77 -9.75 -8.15 24.79
N THR A 78 -8.49 -7.70 24.85
CA THR A 78 -7.35 -8.49 25.36
C THR A 78 -6.42 -7.62 26.21
N THR A 79 -5.92 -8.22 27.30
CA THR A 79 -5.07 -7.63 28.33
C THR A 79 -3.86 -6.89 27.78
N GLU A 80 -3.50 -5.79 28.43
CA GLU A 80 -2.26 -5.04 28.19
C GLU A 80 -1.05 -5.99 28.00
N ASN A 81 -0.22 -5.67 27.01
CA ASN A 81 1.16 -6.15 26.76
C ASN A 81 1.38 -7.03 25.51
N ARG A 82 1.64 -6.36 24.37
CA ARG A 82 2.79 -6.55 23.44
C ARG A 82 2.61 -5.59 22.26
N ASN A 83 3.30 -4.45 22.27
CA ASN A 83 3.35 -3.53 21.11
C ASN A 83 4.25 -4.12 20.01
N THR A 84 3.85 -5.23 19.40
CA THR A 84 4.45 -5.79 18.18
C THR A 84 3.71 -5.38 16.92
N ALA A 85 2.67 -4.55 17.04
CA ALA A 85 1.91 -4.07 15.90
C ALA A 85 2.76 -3.09 15.07
N LEU A 86 2.92 -3.38 13.79
CA LEU A 86 3.48 -2.46 12.81
C LEU A 86 2.56 -1.25 12.68
N GLY A 87 3.14 -0.07 12.42
CA GLY A 87 2.37 1.15 12.11
C GLY A 87 1.68 1.11 10.73
N MET A 88 1.84 0.01 10.00
CA MET A 88 1.21 -0.28 8.71
C MET A 88 -0.13 -0.96 8.92
N LEU A 89 -1.00 -0.91 7.91
CA LEU A 89 -2.26 -1.62 7.90
C LEU A 89 -2.03 -3.14 7.93
N HIS A 90 -1.15 -3.64 7.09
CA HIS A 90 -0.75 -5.04 7.12
C HIS A 90 0.26 -5.30 8.24
N GLN A 91 0.04 -6.40 8.96
CA GLN A 91 0.86 -6.84 10.10
C GLN A 91 1.82 -7.98 9.70
N SER A 92 1.84 -8.34 8.42
CA SER A 92 2.79 -9.28 7.85
C SER A 92 2.95 -9.05 6.34
N SER A 93 3.71 -9.92 5.70
CA SER A 93 4.11 -9.77 4.29
C SER A 93 2.90 -9.75 3.36
N ILE A 94 2.90 -8.78 2.45
CA ILE A 94 1.92 -8.69 1.36
C ILE A 94 2.37 -9.65 0.27
N THR A 95 1.54 -10.63 -0.05
CA THR A 95 1.88 -11.71 -0.99
C THR A 95 1.29 -11.50 -2.37
N GLN A 96 0.29 -10.64 -2.50
CA GLN A 96 -0.36 -10.38 -3.78
C GLN A 96 -0.81 -8.93 -3.89
N VAL A 97 -0.55 -8.34 -5.06
CA VAL A 97 -1.12 -7.08 -5.55
C VAL A 97 -1.93 -7.45 -6.79
N SER A 98 -3.17 -6.99 -6.88
CA SER A 98 -4.04 -7.24 -8.03
C SER A 98 -4.85 -6.01 -8.41
N ILE A 99 -5.16 -5.88 -9.69
CA ILE A 99 -6.04 -4.83 -10.19
C ILE A 99 -7.49 -5.17 -9.81
N HIS A 100 -8.17 -4.22 -9.15
CA HIS A 100 -9.54 -4.39 -8.69
C HIS A 100 -10.54 -3.68 -9.60
N GLU A 101 -10.23 -2.47 -10.04
CA GLU A 101 -11.08 -1.67 -10.92
C GLU A 101 -10.21 -0.91 -11.92
N VAL A 102 -10.58 -0.98 -13.20
CA VAL A 102 -9.93 -0.26 -14.31
C VAL A 102 -10.91 0.77 -14.86
N ASP A 103 -10.42 1.97 -15.16
CA ASP A 103 -11.14 2.96 -15.96
C ASP A 103 -10.39 3.17 -17.29
N LYS A 104 -11.05 2.84 -18.40
CA LYS A 104 -10.44 2.74 -19.74
C LYS A 104 -9.24 1.79 -19.75
N GLN A 105 -8.03 2.33 -19.65
CA GLN A 105 -6.75 1.60 -19.64
C GLN A 105 -5.98 1.79 -18.32
N ASP A 106 -6.44 2.68 -17.45
CA ASP A 106 -5.73 3.04 -16.24
C ASP A 106 -6.33 2.31 -15.03
N CYS A 107 -5.49 1.81 -14.14
CA CYS A 107 -5.96 1.22 -12.90
C CYS A 107 -6.57 2.32 -12.01
N ARG A 108 -7.85 2.19 -11.66
CA ARG A 108 -8.51 3.08 -10.70
C ARG A 108 -8.34 2.59 -9.27
N LYS A 109 -8.48 1.28 -9.05
CA LYS A 109 -8.33 0.65 -7.75
C LYS A 109 -7.52 -0.63 -7.83
N PHE A 110 -6.69 -0.85 -6.82
CA PHE A 110 -5.97 -2.10 -6.64
C PHE A 110 -6.30 -2.72 -5.28
N CYS A 111 -6.08 -4.02 -5.19
CA CYS A 111 -6.25 -4.80 -3.99
C CYS A 111 -4.91 -5.40 -3.58
N ILE A 112 -4.65 -5.50 -2.29
CA ILE A 112 -3.54 -6.26 -1.74
C ILE A 112 -4.03 -7.29 -0.73
N THR A 113 -3.38 -8.45 -0.71
CA THR A 113 -3.61 -9.48 0.30
C THR A 113 -2.28 -9.88 0.94
N GLY A 114 -2.31 -10.09 2.25
CA GLY A 114 -1.16 -10.51 3.03
C GLY A 114 -1.37 -11.86 3.69
N ILE A 115 -0.27 -12.45 4.16
CA ILE A 115 -0.30 -13.69 4.94
C ILE A 115 -0.93 -13.50 6.33
N ASP A 116 -1.08 -12.24 6.75
CA ASP A 116 -1.89 -11.86 7.91
C ASP A 116 -3.40 -12.06 7.71
N GLY A 117 -3.82 -12.49 6.51
CA GLY A 117 -5.23 -12.72 6.17
C GLY A 117 -6.00 -11.43 5.87
N ALA A 118 -5.33 -10.28 5.91
CA ALA A 118 -5.95 -9.01 5.56
C ALA A 118 -6.06 -8.87 4.03
N MET A 119 -7.14 -8.22 3.60
CA MET A 119 -7.34 -7.80 2.23
C MET A 119 -7.75 -6.34 2.23
N THR A 120 -7.02 -5.49 1.50
CA THR A 120 -7.35 -4.06 1.41
C THR A 120 -7.43 -3.57 -0.01
N ILE A 121 -8.43 -2.71 -0.26
CA ILE A 121 -8.66 -2.07 -1.54
C ILE A 121 -8.24 -0.61 -1.42
N TRP A 122 -7.46 -0.17 -2.41
CA TRP A 122 -6.89 1.17 -2.49
C TRP A 122 -7.43 1.86 -3.73
N ASP A 123 -7.79 3.14 -3.61
CA ASP A 123 -8.29 3.97 -4.71
C ASP A 123 -7.28 5.09 -5.00
N PHE A 124 -6.78 5.15 -6.23
CA PHE A 124 -5.76 6.12 -6.61
C PHE A 124 -6.22 7.56 -6.48
N LYS A 125 -7.50 7.85 -6.75
CA LYS A 125 -8.06 9.19 -6.59
C LYS A 125 -8.02 9.63 -5.12
N ILE A 126 -8.28 8.71 -4.19
CA ILE A 126 -8.21 8.98 -2.75
C ILE A 126 -6.75 9.13 -2.31
N LEU A 127 -5.84 8.31 -2.86
CA LEU A 127 -4.42 8.37 -2.56
C LEU A 127 -3.80 9.70 -2.99
N GLU A 128 -4.07 10.17 -4.21
CA GLU A 128 -3.60 11.48 -4.70
C GLU A 128 -4.08 12.64 -3.84
N PHE A 129 -5.31 12.55 -3.31
CA PHE A 129 -5.83 13.55 -2.38
C PHE A 129 -5.17 13.48 -0.99
N SER A 130 -4.83 12.27 -0.54
CA SER A 130 -4.35 12.03 0.82
C SER A 130 -2.82 12.21 0.96
N ILE A 131 -2.07 12.04 -0.12
CA ILE A 131 -0.61 12.09 -0.13
C ILE A 131 -0.18 13.37 -0.86
N GLN A 132 0.33 14.34 -0.10
CA GLN A 132 0.75 15.62 -0.65
C GLN A 132 1.81 15.43 -1.75
N GLY A 133 1.55 15.99 -2.93
CA GLY A 133 2.48 15.96 -4.06
C GLY A 133 2.41 14.69 -4.91
N LEU A 134 1.59 13.70 -4.53
CA LEU A 134 1.38 12.51 -5.33
C LEU A 134 0.49 12.83 -6.54
N ARG A 135 1.00 12.56 -7.74
CA ARG A 135 0.26 12.64 -9.01
C ARG A 135 0.56 11.40 -9.83
N ILE A 136 -0.45 10.61 -10.08
CA ILE A 136 -0.38 9.31 -10.74
C ILE A 136 -1.16 9.40 -12.05
N MET A 137 -2.43 9.81 -11.97
CA MET A 137 -3.30 9.95 -13.11
C MET A 137 -3.04 11.30 -13.77
N GLY A 138 -2.77 11.31 -15.08
CA GLY A 138 -2.72 12.56 -15.84
C GLY A 138 -4.05 13.30 -15.69
N SER A 139 -4.01 14.57 -15.30
CA SER A 139 -5.18 15.45 -15.22
C SER A 139 -5.90 15.59 -16.55
#